data_AF-A0A062H8X1-F1
#
_entry.id   AF-A0A062H8X1-F1
#
_cell.length_a   1.000
_cell.length_b   1.000
_cell.length_c   1.000
_cell.angle_alpha   90.00
_cell.angle_beta   90.00
_cell.angle_gamma   90.00
#
_symmetry.space_group_name_H-M   'P 1'
#
loop_
_entity.id
_entity.type
_entity.pdbx_description
1 polymer ?
#
loop_
_entity_poly.entity_id
_entity_poly.type
_entity_poly.pdbx_seq_one_letter_code
_entity_poly.pdbx_strand_id
1 'polypeptide(L)' 'TELELPDIKEVREKTGLSQNEFAARLHISPRTLQNWEQGRRYPTGPAATLIRILDAHPSLI' A
#
# COMPACT_ATOMS: atom_id res chain seq x y z
N THR A 1 1.09 10.34 -17.91
CA THR A 1 0.24 9.14 -17.93
C THR A 1 -0.08 8.79 -16.50
N GLU A 2 -1.22 9.26 -16.00
CA GLU A 2 -1.69 8.95 -14.65
C GLU A 2 -2.27 7.54 -14.70
N LEU A 3 -1.38 6.55 -14.60
CA LEU A 3 -1.76 5.16 -14.43
C LEU A 3 -2.52 5.05 -13.11
N GLU A 4 -3.69 4.43 -13.09
CA GLU A 4 -4.49 4.24 -11.88
C GLU A 4 -3.69 3.48 -10.81
N LEU A 5 -3.85 3.87 -9.55
CA LEU A 5 -3.28 3.14 -8.41
C LEU A 5 -4.10 1.87 -8.18
N PRO A 6 -3.46 0.70 -7.93
CA PRO A 6 -4.19 -0.50 -7.55
C PRO A 6 -4.86 -0.30 -6.18
N ASP A 7 -5.85 -1.14 -5.89
CA ASP A 7 -6.49 -1.14 -4.58
C ASP A 7 -5.47 -1.52 -3.50
N ILE A 8 -5.21 -0.59 -2.59
CA ILE A 8 -4.14 -0.71 -1.59
C ILE A 8 -4.46 -1.81 -0.57
N LYS A 9 -5.75 -2.04 -0.30
CA LYS A 9 -6.20 -3.09 0.59
C LYS A 9 -5.94 -4.45 -0.05
N GLU A 10 -6.24 -4.61 -1.33
CA GLU A 10 -5.92 -5.83 -2.07
C GLU A 10 -4.41 -6.09 -2.13
N VAL A 11 -3.60 -5.05 -2.39
CA VAL A 11 -2.14 -5.17 -2.38
C VAL A 11 -1.63 -5.69 -1.04
N ARG A 12 -2.12 -5.14 0.07
CA ARG A 12 -1.78 -5.65 1.42
C ARG A 12 -2.23 -7.10 1.61
N GLU A 13 -3.45 -7.43 1.19
CA GLU A 13 -3.98 -8.78 1.38
C GLU A 13 -3.17 -9.82 0.60
N LYS A 14 -2.64 -9.47 -0.57
CA LYS A 14 -1.69 -10.32 -1.33
C LYS A 14 -0.40 -10.61 -0.57
N THR A 15 0.04 -9.75 0.34
CA THR A 15 1.23 -10.01 1.17
C THR A 15 0.93 -10.88 2.39
N GLY A 16 -0.35 -11.15 2.69
CA GLY A 16 -0.78 -11.88 3.88
C GLY A 16 -0.59 -11.12 5.20
N LEU A 17 -0.29 -9.82 5.15
CA LEU A 17 -0.01 -9.01 6.34
C LEU A 17 -1.26 -8.31 6.86
N SER A 18 -1.35 -8.17 8.19
CA SER A 18 -2.30 -7.24 8.81
C SER A 18 -1.97 -5.78 8.47
N GLN A 19 -2.92 -4.87 8.69
CA GLN A 19 -2.67 -3.43 8.50
C GLN A 19 -1.47 -2.93 9.31
N ASN A 20 -1.29 -3.42 10.54
CA ASN A 20 -0.19 -2.99 11.40
C ASN A 20 1.17 -3.48 10.89
N GLU A 21 1.25 -4.74 10.45
CA GLU A 21 2.50 -5.32 9.92
C GLU A 21 2.87 -4.67 8.59
N PHE A 22 1.91 -4.48 7.68
CA PHE A 22 2.15 -3.83 6.40
C PHE A 22 2.58 -2.37 6.58
N ALA A 23 1.90 -1.62 7.46
CA ALA A 23 2.30 -0.25 7.79
C ALA A 23 3.71 -0.18 8.37
N ALA A 24 4.07 -1.12 9.25
CA ALA A 24 5.41 -1.21 9.83
C ALA A 24 6.48 -1.49 8.76
N ARG A 25 6.23 -2.40 7.81
CA ARG A 25 7.14 -2.70 6.69
C ARG A 25 7.33 -1.51 5.75
N LEU A 26 6.29 -0.70 5.58
CA LEU A 26 6.33 0.53 4.78
C LEU A 26 6.83 1.77 5.56
N HIS A 27 7.17 1.63 6.84
CA HIS A 27 7.55 2.72 7.72
C HIS A 27 6.54 3.89 7.76
N ILE A 28 5.25 3.56 7.74
CA ILE A 28 4.14 4.52 7.90
C ILE A 28 3.29 4.17 9.12
N SER A 29 2.50 5.13 9.59
CA SER A 29 1.53 4.82 10.65
C SER A 29 0.39 3.94 10.13
N PRO A 30 -0.20 3.05 10.96
CA PRO A 30 -1.42 2.31 10.59
C PRO A 30 -2.56 3.24 10.16
N ARG A 31 -2.63 4.44 10.77
CA ARG A 31 -3.59 5.49 10.40
C ARG A 31 -3.39 5.99 8.97
N THR A 32 -2.15 6.12 8.51
CA THR A 32 -1.83 6.48 7.12
C THR A 32 -2.34 5.42 6.16
N LEU A 33 -2.01 4.14 6.42
CA LEU A 33 -2.48 3.02 5.61
C LEU A 33 -4.01 2.94 5.59
N GLN A 34 -4.68 3.11 6.73
CA GLN A 34 -6.14 3.12 6.80
C GLN A 34 -6.77 4.25 5.98
N ASN A 35 -6.18 5.45 5.98
CA ASN A 35 -6.66 6.55 5.14
C ASN A 35 -6.52 6.22 3.65
N TRP A 36 -5.48 5.47 3.28
CA TRP A 36 -5.27 4.98 1.92
C TRP A 36 -6.30 3.92 1.52
N GLU A 37 -6.46 2.87 2.32
CA GLU A 37 -7.43 1.79 2.05
C GLU A 37 -8.89 2.28 2.06
N GLN A 38 -9.20 3.38 2.74
CA GLN A 38 -10.53 3.99 2.75
C GLN A 38 -10.73 5.05 1.66
N GLY A 39 -9.73 5.31 0.81
CA GLY A 39 -9.80 6.34 -0.24
C GLY A 39 -9.87 7.79 0.28
N ARG A 40 -9.58 8.03 1.58
CA ARG A 40 -9.55 9.38 2.16
C ARG A 40 -8.32 10.17 1.70
N ARG A 41 -7.23 9.45 1.40
CA ARG A 41 -5.97 9.95 0.83
C ARG A 41 -5.40 8.87 -0.07
N TYR A 42 -4.47 9.26 -0.95
CA TYR A 42 -3.76 8.31 -1.80
C TYR A 42 -2.24 8.48 -1.62
N PRO A 43 -1.46 7.39 -1.73
CA PRO A 43 -0.01 7.49 -1.77
C PRO A 43 0.41 8.26 -3.02
N THR A 44 1.48 9.04 -2.91
CA THR A 44 2.02 9.82 -4.04
C THR A 44 3.52 9.56 -4.19
N GLY A 45 4.07 9.92 -5.35
CA GLY A 45 5.51 9.83 -5.62
C GLY A 45 6.08 8.43 -5.32
N PRO A 46 7.15 8.32 -4.51
CA PRO A 46 7.78 7.04 -4.18
C PRO A 46 6.83 6.01 -3.56
N ALA A 47 5.88 6.44 -2.71
CA ALA A 47 4.93 5.51 -2.09
C ALA A 47 3.99 4.90 -3.13
N ALA A 48 3.53 5.69 -4.11
CA ALA A 48 2.70 5.20 -5.22
C ALA A 48 3.45 4.16 -6.06
N THR A 49 4.73 4.40 -6.33
CA THR A 49 5.60 3.44 -7.03
C THR A 49 5.77 2.15 -6.24
N LEU A 50 6.00 2.25 -4.93
CA LEU A 50 6.16 1.08 -4.07
C LEU A 50 4.90 0.22 -4.04
N ILE A 51 3.72 0.82 -3.91
CA ILE A 51 2.45 0.08 -3.95
C ILE A 51 2.31 -0.72 -5.26
N ARG A 52 2.70 -0.15 -6.41
CA ARG A 52 2.66 -0.87 -7.70
C ARG A 52 3.66 -2.03 -7.76
N ILE A 53 4.85 -1.84 -7.20
CA ILE A 53 5.85 -2.91 -7.12
C ILE A 53 5.32 -4.05 -6.26
N LEU A 54 4.68 -3.74 -5.13
CA LEU A 54 4.11 -4.74 -4.23
C LEU A 54 2.88 -5.44 -4.80
N ASP A 55 2.11 -4.75 -5.64
CA ASP A 55 1.01 -5.36 -6.37
C ASP A 55 1.48 -6.48 -7.31
N ALA A 56 2.62 -6.26 -7.99
CA ALA A 56 3.25 -7.24 -8.87
C ALA A 56 4.11 -8.28 -8.12
N HIS A 57 4.74 -7.89 -7.01
CA HIS A 57 5.67 -8.71 -6.24
C HIS A 57 5.41 -8.61 -4.72
N PRO A 58 4.34 -9.26 -4.21
CA PRO A 58 3.91 -9.12 -2.81
C PRO A 58 4.94 -9.62 -1.78
N SER A 59 5.83 -10.54 -2.18
CA SER A 59 6.83 -11.17 -1.31
C SER A 59 8.06 -10.29 -1.02
N LEU A 60 8.11 -9.06 -1.54
CA LEU A 60 9.24 -8.13 -1.30
C LEU A 60 9.22 -7.51 0.10
N ILE A 61 8.11 -7.64 0.85
CA ILE A 61 7.96 -7.10 2.20
C ILE A 61 7.45 -8.13 3.20
#